data_AF-C0ZLR7-F1
#
_entry.id   AF-C0ZLR7-F1
#
_cell.length_a   1.000
_cell.length_b   1.000
_cell.length_c   1.000
_cell.angle_alpha   90.00
_cell.angle_beta   90.00
_cell.angle_gamma   90.00
#
_symmetry.space_group_name_H-M   'P 1'
#
loop_
_entity.id
_entity.type
_entity.pdbx_description
1 polymer ?
#
loop_
_entity_poly.entity_id
_entity_poly.type
_entity_poly.pdbx_seq_one_letter_code
_entity_poly.pdbx_strand_id
1 'polypeptide(L)'
;MAIPLSLGLPAPRNSRGLLEALFLPVVPASALIGGEAAGRVVVRLDIDPEELRADTEASYEAVRFDVDVTTDQIDDAIALRLPAPLAVYVDGGEEDLTPAEAALRLCEGGRIPGLAAGRTPTEVADFLAVLAHESVGFVARAADGDEVIALLCGTAAALRGDDVRAAIVDPKPEKLAALIPEAASAMREVLLTIEVADLPAVETALRAAGLQ
;
A
#
# COMPACT_ATOMS: atom_id res chain seq x y z
N MET A 1 -41.74 -14.98 24.11
CA MET A 1 -40.74 -15.37 23.08
C MET A 1 -39.43 -14.69 23.44
N ALA A 2 -38.46 -15.45 23.95
CA ALA A 2 -37.14 -14.93 24.29
C ALA A 2 -36.20 -15.13 23.09
N ILE A 3 -35.62 -14.04 22.57
CA ILE A 3 -34.63 -14.08 21.51
C ILE A 3 -33.29 -14.44 22.17
N PRO A 4 -32.63 -15.54 21.78
CA PRO A 4 -31.32 -15.87 22.34
C PRO A 4 -30.27 -14.88 21.80
N LEU A 5 -29.64 -14.14 22.71
CA LEU A 5 -28.45 -13.33 22.42
C LEU A 5 -27.25 -14.28 22.25
N SER A 6 -26.87 -14.53 21.00
CA SER A 6 -25.58 -15.15 20.69
C SER A 6 -24.47 -14.13 20.91
N LEU A 7 -23.77 -14.23 22.05
CA LEU A 7 -22.50 -13.55 22.28
C LEU A 7 -21.43 -14.22 21.42
N GLY A 8 -21.35 -13.81 20.15
CA GLY A 8 -20.18 -14.07 19.32
C GLY A 8 -19.04 -13.21 19.85
N LEU A 9 -18.08 -13.82 20.54
CA LEU A 9 -16.78 -13.18 20.77
C LEU A 9 -16.23 -12.80 19.38
N PRO A 10 -15.78 -11.56 19.15
CA PRO A 10 -15.09 -11.24 17.91
C PRO A 10 -13.95 -12.25 17.77
N ALA A 11 -13.91 -12.91 16.61
CA ALA A 11 -12.81 -13.80 16.26
C ALA A 11 -11.49 -13.11 16.62
N PRO A 12 -10.49 -13.83 17.20
CA PRO A 12 -9.23 -13.22 17.54
C PRO A 12 -8.71 -12.50 16.28
N ARG A 13 -8.58 -11.17 16.35
CA ARG A 13 -7.91 -10.39 15.30
C ARG A 13 -6.55 -11.06 15.15
N ASN A 14 -6.34 -11.77 14.04
CA ASN A 14 -5.08 -12.43 13.74
C ASN A 14 -3.97 -11.44 14.06
N SER A 15 -3.22 -11.72 15.11
CA SER A 15 -2.01 -11.00 15.50
C SER A 15 -0.91 -11.41 14.52
N ARG A 16 -1.14 -11.19 13.23
CA ARG A 16 -0.09 -11.12 12.23
C ARG A 16 0.72 -9.87 12.56
N GLY A 17 2.04 -10.01 12.59
CA GLY A 17 2.93 -8.88 12.80
C GLY A 17 2.62 -7.77 11.80
N LEU A 18 2.91 -6.51 12.15
CA LEU A 18 2.69 -5.37 11.26
C LEU A 18 3.31 -5.62 9.88
N LEU A 19 4.42 -6.36 9.83
CA LEU A 19 5.14 -6.71 8.62
C LEU A 19 4.45 -7.81 7.79
N GLU A 20 3.94 -8.88 8.40
CA GLU A 20 3.30 -10.00 7.68
C GLU A 20 2.01 -9.56 6.96
N ALA A 21 1.35 -8.50 7.43
CA ALA A 21 0.20 -7.90 6.75
C ALA A 21 0.59 -6.99 5.58
N LEU A 22 1.81 -6.42 5.58
CA LEU A 22 2.27 -5.45 4.58
C LEU A 22 2.87 -6.09 3.33
N PHE A 23 3.21 -7.39 3.36
CA PHE A 23 3.95 -8.04 2.28
C PHE A 23 3.15 -9.23 1.70
N LEU A 24 2.36 -8.96 0.67
CA LEU A 24 1.75 -9.98 -0.18
C LEU A 24 2.54 -10.10 -1.49
N PRO A 25 2.60 -11.30 -2.10
CA PRO A 25 3.26 -11.46 -3.38
C PRO A 25 2.54 -10.64 -4.46
N VAL A 26 3.31 -9.86 -5.22
CA VAL A 26 2.84 -9.14 -6.40
C VAL A 26 3.17 -9.97 -7.63
N VAL A 27 2.15 -10.32 -8.40
CA VAL A 27 2.28 -11.17 -9.60
C VAL A 27 1.80 -10.37 -10.82
N PRO A 28 2.55 -10.32 -11.93
CA PRO A 28 2.07 -9.70 -13.16
C PRO A 28 0.87 -10.47 -13.73
N ALA A 29 -0.13 -9.74 -14.23
CA ALA A 29 -1.36 -10.31 -14.76
C ALA A 29 -1.09 -11.29 -15.91
N SER A 30 -0.10 -11.00 -16.76
CA SER A 30 0.34 -11.90 -17.83
C SER A 30 0.81 -13.28 -17.34
N ALA A 31 1.40 -13.37 -16.15
CA ALA A 31 1.88 -14.63 -15.58
C ALA A 31 0.77 -15.49 -14.95
N LEU A 32 -0.41 -14.91 -14.74
CA LEU A 32 -1.58 -15.65 -14.26
C LEU A 32 -2.30 -16.40 -15.38
N ILE A 33 -2.10 -15.97 -16.63
CA ILE A 33 -2.74 -16.60 -17.79
C ILE A 33 -2.08 -17.96 -18.05
N GLY A 34 -2.89 -19.03 -18.01
CA GLY A 34 -2.43 -20.42 -18.16
C GLY A 34 -1.38 -20.84 -17.12
N GLY A 35 -1.25 -20.09 -16.03
CA GLY A 35 -0.30 -20.32 -14.94
C GLY A 35 -0.81 -21.30 -13.89
N GLU A 36 0.07 -21.67 -12.97
CA GLU A 36 -0.31 -22.46 -11.78
C GLU A 36 -1.15 -21.61 -10.80
N ALA A 37 -1.85 -22.28 -9.88
CA ALA A 37 -2.65 -21.61 -8.86
C ALA A 37 -1.79 -20.71 -7.96
N ALA A 38 -2.03 -19.40 -8.02
CA ALA A 38 -1.23 -18.40 -7.31
C ALA A 38 -1.74 -18.10 -5.88
N GLY A 39 -2.93 -18.58 -5.53
CA GLY A 39 -3.53 -18.30 -4.23
C GLY A 39 -3.89 -16.82 -4.07
N ARG A 40 -3.65 -16.25 -2.88
CA ARG A 40 -4.03 -14.88 -2.54
C ARG A 40 -2.90 -13.89 -2.85
N VAL A 41 -3.11 -13.04 -3.85
CA VAL A 41 -2.03 -12.22 -4.45
C VAL A 41 -2.48 -10.78 -4.73
N VAL A 42 -1.50 -9.89 -4.86
CA VAL A 42 -1.68 -8.60 -5.53
C VAL A 42 -1.38 -8.80 -7.01
N VAL A 43 -2.25 -8.31 -7.88
CA VAL A 43 -2.10 -8.48 -9.34
C VAL A 43 -1.61 -7.18 -9.96
N ARG A 44 -0.43 -7.18 -10.57
CA ARG A 44 0.07 -6.02 -11.34
C ARG A 44 -0.41 -6.10 -12.78
N LEU A 45 -1.20 -5.12 -13.20
CA LEU A 45 -1.74 -5.03 -14.56
C LEU A 45 -0.65 -4.61 -15.54
N ASP A 46 -0.18 -5.59 -16.32
CA ASP A 46 0.75 -5.43 -17.44
C ASP A 46 0.11 -5.77 -18.80
N ILE A 47 -1.17 -6.17 -18.77
CA ILE A 47 -2.03 -6.50 -19.91
C ILE A 47 -3.43 -5.95 -19.67
N ASP A 48 -4.29 -5.98 -20.69
CA ASP A 48 -5.70 -5.60 -20.55
C ASP A 48 -6.40 -6.54 -19.53
N PRO A 49 -7.08 -6.02 -18.50
CA PRO A 49 -7.81 -6.84 -17.55
C PRO A 49 -8.92 -7.69 -18.18
N GLU A 50 -9.45 -7.34 -19.36
CA GLU A 50 -10.37 -8.20 -20.12
C GLU A 50 -9.71 -9.51 -20.56
N GLU A 51 -8.43 -9.48 -20.95
CA GLU A 51 -7.68 -10.69 -21.29
C GLU A 51 -7.53 -11.60 -20.07
N LEU A 52 -7.25 -11.02 -18.91
CA LEU A 52 -7.17 -11.76 -17.65
C LEU A 52 -8.52 -12.37 -17.24
N ARG A 53 -9.64 -11.68 -17.50
CA ARG A 53 -11.00 -12.20 -17.21
C ARG A 53 -11.44 -13.28 -18.19
N ALA A 54 -10.91 -13.29 -19.40
CA ALA A 54 -11.22 -14.32 -20.40
C ALA A 54 -10.62 -15.69 -20.04
N ASP A 55 -9.57 -15.72 -19.21
CA ASP A 55 -8.99 -16.96 -18.72
C ASP A 55 -9.80 -17.52 -17.53
N THR A 56 -10.54 -18.60 -17.80
CA THR A 56 -11.32 -19.31 -16.78
C THR A 56 -10.53 -20.36 -16.01
N GLU A 57 -9.30 -20.67 -16.42
CA GLU A 57 -8.43 -21.66 -15.77
C GLU A 57 -7.55 -21.04 -14.68
N ALA A 58 -7.33 -19.72 -14.73
CA ALA A 58 -6.56 -19.00 -13.74
C ALA A 58 -7.16 -19.13 -12.33
N SER A 59 -6.38 -19.68 -11.40
CA SER A 59 -6.80 -19.91 -10.01
C SER A 59 -6.06 -18.99 -9.05
N TYR A 60 -6.64 -17.82 -8.77
CA TYR A 60 -6.11 -16.83 -7.84
C TYR A 60 -7.23 -16.05 -7.12
N GLU A 61 -6.91 -15.46 -5.98
CA GLU A 61 -7.73 -14.50 -5.25
C GLU A 61 -7.00 -13.14 -5.27
N ALA A 62 -7.45 -12.22 -6.12
CA ALA A 62 -6.91 -10.87 -6.15
C ALA A 62 -7.37 -10.07 -4.93
N VAL A 63 -6.41 -9.69 -4.09
CA VAL A 63 -6.67 -8.81 -2.93
C VAL A 63 -6.70 -7.34 -3.31
N ARG A 64 -5.97 -7.00 -4.38
CA ARG A 64 -5.75 -5.67 -4.93
C ARG A 64 -5.15 -5.83 -6.32
N PHE A 65 -5.46 -4.89 -7.21
CA PHE A 65 -4.78 -4.71 -8.48
C PHE A 65 -3.86 -3.49 -8.39
N ASP A 66 -2.72 -3.55 -9.05
CA ASP A 66 -1.80 -2.43 -9.22
C ASP A 66 -1.69 -2.08 -10.68
N VAL A 67 -1.65 -0.79 -10.99
CA VAL A 67 -1.35 -0.31 -12.34
C VAL A 67 -0.40 0.86 -12.28
N ASP A 68 0.59 0.86 -13.17
CA ASP A 68 1.50 1.97 -13.39
C ASP A 68 0.98 2.76 -14.60
N VAL A 69 0.74 4.06 -14.41
CA VAL A 69 0.13 4.94 -15.41
C VAL A 69 0.88 6.26 -15.53
N THR A 70 0.75 6.92 -16.67
CA THR A 70 1.19 8.32 -16.84
C THR A 70 0.13 9.31 -16.34
N THR A 71 0.49 10.59 -16.27
CA THR A 71 -0.41 11.66 -15.80
C THR A 71 -1.68 11.82 -16.64
N ASP A 72 -1.59 11.57 -17.95
CA ASP A 72 -2.72 11.61 -18.89
C ASP A 72 -3.65 10.38 -18.78
N GLN A 73 -3.19 9.30 -18.16
CA GLN A 73 -3.93 8.04 -18.00
C GLN A 73 -4.68 7.94 -16.66
N ILE A 74 -4.60 8.96 -15.79
CA ILE A 74 -5.27 8.96 -14.47
C ILE A 74 -6.77 8.74 -14.61
N ASP A 75 -7.43 9.44 -15.55
CA ASP A 75 -8.88 9.32 -15.72
C ASP A 75 -9.30 7.94 -16.24
N ASP A 76 -8.47 7.31 -17.07
CA ASP A 76 -8.67 5.93 -17.52
C ASP A 76 -8.55 4.95 -16.34
N ALA A 77 -7.53 5.12 -15.49
CA ALA A 77 -7.36 4.32 -14.27
C ALA A 77 -8.54 4.49 -13.30
N ILE A 78 -9.08 5.69 -13.17
CA ILE A 78 -10.30 5.98 -12.38
C ILE A 78 -11.53 5.32 -13.01
N ALA A 79 -11.59 5.15 -14.33
CA ALA A 79 -12.70 4.50 -15.01
C ALA A 79 -12.67 2.95 -14.92
N LEU A 80 -11.49 2.34 -14.70
CA LEU A 80 -11.32 0.89 -14.68
C LEU A 80 -12.21 0.18 -13.65
N ARG A 81 -12.95 -0.84 -14.10
CA ARG A 81 -13.81 -1.67 -13.24
C ARG A 81 -13.16 -3.02 -13.01
N LEU A 82 -12.69 -3.24 -11.78
CA LEU A 82 -11.98 -4.45 -11.36
C LEU A 82 -12.72 -5.09 -10.18
N PRO A 83 -12.62 -6.42 -9.99
CA PRO A 83 -13.31 -7.14 -8.93
C PRO A 83 -12.72 -6.91 -7.53
N ALA A 84 -11.54 -6.28 -7.44
CA ALA A 84 -10.86 -5.92 -6.20
C ALA A 84 -10.37 -4.45 -6.26
N PRO A 85 -9.99 -3.84 -5.12
CA PRO A 85 -9.47 -2.48 -5.09
C PRO A 85 -8.29 -2.26 -6.05
N LEU A 86 -8.18 -1.05 -6.59
CA LEU A 86 -7.11 -0.67 -7.53
C LEU A 86 -6.19 0.35 -6.88
N ALA A 87 -4.92 -0.01 -6.76
CA ALA A 87 -3.83 0.90 -6.50
C ALA A 87 -3.25 1.43 -7.81
N VAL A 88 -3.05 2.74 -7.88
CA VAL A 88 -2.57 3.43 -9.08
C VAL A 88 -1.27 4.14 -8.74
N TYR A 89 -0.19 3.73 -9.40
CA TYR A 89 1.11 4.39 -9.35
C TYR A 89 1.19 5.32 -10.55
N VAL A 90 1.26 6.63 -10.29
CA VAL A 90 1.42 7.62 -11.36
C VAL A 90 2.90 7.89 -11.52
N ASP A 91 3.44 7.57 -12.70
CA ASP A 91 4.76 8.03 -13.08
C ASP A 91 4.65 9.51 -13.46
N GLY A 92 5.22 10.36 -12.62
CA GLY A 92 5.41 11.76 -12.92
C GLY A 92 6.49 11.88 -13.98
N GLY A 93 6.10 11.85 -15.25
CA GLY A 93 6.94 12.38 -16.32
C GLY A 93 7.38 13.82 -16.01
N GLU A 94 8.35 14.35 -16.77
CA GLU A 94 9.22 15.45 -16.30
C GLU A 94 8.53 16.70 -15.71
N GLU A 95 7.27 17.07 -16.01
CA GLU A 95 6.71 18.35 -15.51
C GLU A 95 5.18 18.44 -15.17
N ASP A 96 4.35 17.40 -15.27
CA ASP A 96 2.88 17.64 -15.30
C ASP A 96 2.11 17.55 -13.96
N LEU A 97 2.50 16.69 -13.02
CA LEU A 97 1.75 16.52 -11.78
C LEU A 97 2.64 15.99 -10.64
N THR A 98 2.56 16.61 -9.47
CA THR A 98 3.27 16.11 -8.28
C THR A 98 2.60 14.83 -7.74
N PRO A 99 3.33 13.98 -6.99
CA PRO A 99 2.74 12.81 -6.35
C PRO A 99 1.54 13.15 -5.45
N ALA A 100 1.58 14.29 -4.76
CA ALA A 100 0.50 14.76 -3.88
C ALA A 100 -0.76 15.12 -4.68
N GLU A 101 -0.61 15.83 -5.80
CA GLU A 101 -1.72 16.17 -6.70
C GLU A 101 -2.31 14.91 -7.37
N ALA A 102 -1.46 13.94 -7.73
CA ALA A 102 -1.90 12.65 -8.27
C ALA A 102 -2.74 11.91 -7.23
N ALA A 103 -2.25 11.86 -5.98
CA ALA A 103 -2.96 11.23 -4.88
C ALA A 103 -4.34 11.82 -4.65
N LEU A 104 -4.45 13.15 -4.66
CA LEU A 104 -5.73 13.85 -4.49
C LEU A 104 -6.74 13.43 -5.57
N ARG A 105 -6.35 13.46 -6.86
CA ARG A 105 -7.23 13.05 -7.97
C ARG A 105 -7.66 11.58 -7.86
N LEU A 106 -6.74 10.70 -7.44
CA LEU A 106 -7.03 9.28 -7.27
C LEU A 106 -8.00 9.04 -6.10
N CYS A 107 -7.80 9.72 -4.97
CA CYS A 107 -8.70 9.65 -3.82
C CYS A 107 -10.11 10.13 -4.19
N GLU A 108 -10.24 11.26 -4.89
CA GLU A 108 -11.52 11.76 -5.41
C GLU A 108 -12.20 10.75 -6.35
N GLY A 109 -11.40 10.01 -7.14
CA GLY A 109 -11.85 8.90 -7.99
C GLY A 109 -12.12 7.57 -7.28
N GLY A 110 -11.96 7.53 -5.94
CA GLY A 110 -12.14 6.31 -5.14
C GLY A 110 -11.07 5.24 -5.36
N ARG A 111 -9.86 5.66 -5.76
CA ARG A 111 -8.70 4.78 -6.01
C ARG A 111 -7.68 4.89 -4.91
N ILE A 112 -6.91 3.82 -4.72
CA ILE A 112 -5.82 3.78 -3.75
C ILE A 112 -4.60 4.44 -4.42
N PRO A 113 -4.06 5.54 -3.89
CA PRO A 113 -2.85 6.12 -4.46
C PRO A 113 -1.62 5.27 -4.13
N GLY A 114 -0.78 5.08 -5.15
CA GLY A 114 0.50 4.40 -5.06
C GLY A 114 1.66 5.39 -5.05
N LEU A 115 2.54 5.26 -4.05
CA LEU A 115 3.78 6.03 -3.95
C LEU A 115 4.93 5.19 -4.50
N ALA A 116 5.57 5.63 -5.57
CA ALA A 116 6.76 4.97 -6.12
C ALA A 116 7.97 5.09 -5.17
N ALA A 117 8.93 4.17 -5.30
CA ALA A 117 10.19 4.22 -4.57
C ALA A 117 11.08 5.39 -5.04
N GLY A 118 12.05 5.77 -4.22
CA GLY A 118 13.07 6.78 -4.54
C GLY A 118 12.56 8.22 -4.49
N ARG A 119 11.41 8.47 -3.86
CA ARG A 119 10.83 9.81 -3.72
C ARG A 119 11.60 10.64 -2.69
N THR A 120 11.71 11.94 -2.95
CA THR A 120 12.38 12.85 -2.03
C THR A 120 11.57 12.99 -0.73
N PRO A 121 12.22 13.31 0.41
CA PRO A 121 11.50 13.54 1.67
C PRO A 121 10.43 14.64 1.59
N THR A 122 10.57 15.56 0.64
CA THR A 122 9.57 16.62 0.40
C THR A 122 8.36 16.07 -0.34
N GLU A 123 8.55 15.34 -1.44
CA GLU A 123 7.45 14.69 -2.16
C GLU A 123 6.66 13.73 -1.26
N VAL A 124 7.34 12.94 -0.43
CA VAL A 124 6.68 12.01 0.51
C VAL A 124 5.90 12.79 1.58
N ALA A 125 6.46 13.87 2.12
CA ALA A 125 5.75 14.68 3.13
C ALA A 125 4.51 15.36 2.55
N ASP A 126 4.61 15.93 1.34
CA ASP A 126 3.48 16.57 0.66
C ASP A 126 2.40 15.54 0.31
N PHE A 127 2.80 14.35 -0.15
CA PHE A 127 1.89 13.22 -0.40
C PHE A 127 1.16 12.77 0.87
N LEU A 128 1.87 12.58 1.99
CA LEU A 128 1.27 12.19 3.27
C LEU A 128 0.37 13.29 3.86
N ALA A 129 0.67 14.56 3.61
CA ALA A 129 -0.16 15.68 4.05
C ALA A 129 -1.54 15.69 3.37
N VAL A 130 -1.61 15.31 2.09
CA VAL A 130 -2.89 15.10 1.39
C VAL A 130 -3.67 13.96 2.06
N LEU A 131 -3.01 12.81 2.24
CA LEU A 131 -3.68 11.61 2.74
C LEU A 131 -4.11 11.65 4.20
N ALA A 132 -3.51 12.52 5.02
CA ALA A 132 -3.93 12.72 6.41
C ALA A 132 -5.40 13.14 6.55
N HIS A 133 -6.00 13.68 5.49
CA HIS A 133 -7.41 14.10 5.45
C HIS A 133 -8.31 13.18 4.63
N GLU A 134 -7.73 12.19 3.94
CA GLU A 134 -8.46 11.30 3.06
C GLU A 134 -8.92 10.02 3.78
N SER A 135 -10.03 9.46 3.30
CA SER A 135 -10.57 8.20 3.84
C SER A 135 -9.99 6.96 3.18
N VAL A 136 -9.15 7.13 2.17
CA VAL A 136 -8.50 6.06 1.41
C VAL A 136 -7.05 5.98 1.84
N GLY A 137 -6.61 4.80 2.30
CA GLY A 137 -5.20 4.53 2.56
C GLY A 137 -4.38 4.50 1.26
N PHE A 138 -3.06 4.39 1.37
CA PHE A 138 -2.13 4.32 0.25
C PHE A 138 -1.26 3.08 0.30
N VAL A 139 -0.61 2.82 -0.82
CA VAL A 139 0.40 1.77 -0.96
C VAL A 139 1.70 2.40 -1.40
N ALA A 140 2.83 1.84 -1.00
CA ALA A 140 4.14 2.38 -1.37
C ALA A 140 5.01 1.29 -1.98
N ARG A 141 6.00 1.70 -2.76
CA ARG A 141 7.16 0.89 -3.13
C ARG A 141 8.39 1.45 -2.43
N ALA A 142 9.29 0.58 -2.01
CA ALA A 142 10.56 0.95 -1.43
C ALA A 142 11.70 0.15 -2.08
N ALA A 143 12.84 0.82 -2.29
CA ALA A 143 14.03 0.24 -2.87
C ALA A 143 14.74 -0.71 -1.89
N ASP A 144 14.74 -0.36 -0.60
CA ASP A 144 15.44 -1.09 0.44
C ASP A 144 14.79 -0.92 1.84
N GLY A 145 15.39 -1.56 2.84
CA GLY A 145 14.90 -1.50 4.22
C GLY A 145 14.99 -0.12 4.86
N ASP A 146 15.94 0.72 4.46
CA ASP A 146 16.09 2.08 5.01
C ASP A 146 14.93 2.96 4.53
N GLU A 147 14.57 2.85 3.24
CA GLU A 147 13.40 3.53 2.69
C GLU A 147 12.10 3.03 3.32
N VAL A 148 11.96 1.72 3.59
CA VAL A 148 10.81 1.17 4.35
C VAL A 148 10.71 1.80 5.74
N ILE A 149 11.81 1.87 6.49
CA ILE A 149 11.83 2.47 7.82
C ILE A 149 11.47 3.96 7.75
N ALA A 150 12.02 4.67 6.76
CA ALA A 150 11.72 6.09 6.54
C ALA A 150 10.23 6.32 6.22
N LEU A 151 9.62 5.50 5.37
CA LEU A 151 8.19 5.57 5.05
C LEU A 151 7.32 5.28 6.28
N LEU A 152 7.67 4.26 7.07
CA LEU A 152 6.95 3.94 8.31
C LEU A 152 7.04 5.08 9.33
N CYS A 153 8.23 5.63 9.55
CA CYS A 153 8.45 6.76 10.44
C CYS A 153 7.73 8.03 9.95
N GLY A 154 7.80 8.34 8.65
CA GLY A 154 7.09 9.46 8.05
C GLY A 154 5.57 9.33 8.18
N THR A 155 5.02 8.14 7.93
CA THR A 155 3.59 7.86 8.11
C THR A 155 3.17 8.04 9.57
N ALA A 156 3.95 7.51 10.51
CA ALA A 156 3.66 7.68 11.94
C ALA A 156 3.72 9.16 12.38
N ALA A 157 4.66 9.95 11.82
CA ALA A 157 4.75 11.38 12.06
C ALA A 157 3.52 12.12 11.49
N ALA A 158 3.10 11.79 10.26
CA ALA A 158 1.92 12.39 9.63
C ALA A 158 0.66 12.18 10.46
N LEU A 159 0.43 10.96 10.96
CA LEU A 159 -0.70 10.61 11.83
C LEU A 159 -0.70 11.36 13.18
N ARG A 160 0.47 11.79 13.65
CA ARG A 160 0.63 12.54 14.90
C ARG A 160 0.59 14.06 14.68
N GLY A 161 0.68 14.51 13.43
CA GLY A 161 0.89 15.92 13.10
C GLY A 161 2.31 16.42 13.41
N ASP A 162 3.28 15.51 13.48
CA ASP A 162 4.71 15.83 13.67
C ASP A 162 5.37 16.24 12.33
N ASP A 163 6.62 16.70 12.38
CA ASP A 163 7.40 17.01 11.18
C ASP A 163 7.77 15.72 10.40
N VAL A 164 6.99 15.45 9.35
CA VAL A 164 7.13 14.29 8.47
C VAL A 164 8.48 14.31 7.75
N ARG A 165 8.95 15.48 7.30
CA ARG A 165 10.21 15.60 6.57
C ARG A 165 11.39 15.25 7.46
N ALA A 166 11.38 15.75 8.70
CA ALA A 166 12.39 15.40 9.69
C ALA A 166 12.36 13.89 10.01
N ALA A 167 11.17 13.30 10.13
CA ALA A 167 11.03 11.87 10.42
C ALA A 167 11.52 10.94 9.29
N ILE A 168 11.52 11.42 8.03
CA ILE A 168 12.07 10.69 6.89
C ILE A 168 13.59 10.86 6.80
N VAL A 169 14.10 12.07 7.06
CA VAL A 169 15.55 12.36 6.98
C VAL A 169 16.32 11.73 8.14
N ASP A 170 15.73 11.65 9.32
CA ASP A 170 16.31 11.02 10.51
C ASP A 170 15.31 10.04 11.17
N PRO A 171 15.06 8.87 10.54
CA PRO A 171 14.09 7.90 11.04
C PRO A 171 14.45 7.36 12.42
N LYS A 172 13.43 7.25 13.29
CA LYS A 172 13.53 6.76 14.67
C LYS A 172 12.72 5.47 14.83
N PRO A 173 13.23 4.30 14.38
CA PRO A 173 12.49 3.04 14.40
C PRO A 173 12.09 2.61 15.82
N GLU A 174 12.80 3.04 16.86
CA GLU A 174 12.42 2.80 18.25
C GLU A 174 11.05 3.39 18.61
N LYS A 175 10.64 4.49 17.95
CA LYS A 175 9.30 5.09 18.12
C LYS A 175 8.20 4.25 17.46
N LEU A 176 8.53 3.48 16.43
CA LEU A 176 7.63 2.55 15.78
C LEU A 176 7.46 1.28 16.64
N ALA A 177 8.55 0.75 17.18
CA ALA A 177 8.50 -0.39 18.11
C ALA A 177 7.68 -0.09 19.38
N ALA A 178 7.63 1.18 19.81
CA ALA A 178 6.87 1.64 20.96
C ALA A 178 5.40 2.01 20.65
N LEU A 179 4.88 1.73 19.46
CA LEU A 179 3.50 2.06 19.10
C LEU A 179 2.49 1.28 19.94
N ILE A 180 1.50 1.99 20.47
CA ILE A 180 0.33 1.36 21.08
C ILE A 180 -0.55 0.69 19.99
N PRO A 181 -1.37 -0.31 20.34
CA PRO A 181 -2.18 -1.05 19.38
C PRO A 181 -3.09 -0.18 18.50
N GLU A 182 -3.65 0.90 19.06
CA GLU A 182 -4.50 1.85 18.37
C GLU A 182 -3.73 2.63 17.30
N ALA A 183 -2.53 3.09 17.63
CA ALA A 183 -1.66 3.79 16.68
C ALA A 183 -1.17 2.84 15.57
N ALA A 184 -0.85 1.58 15.92
CA ALA A 184 -0.55 0.56 14.93
C ALA A 184 -1.76 0.22 14.04
N SER A 185 -3.00 0.32 14.56
CA SER A 185 -4.21 0.16 13.75
C SER A 185 -4.38 1.31 12.77
N ALA A 186 -4.24 2.55 13.24
CA ALA A 186 -4.30 3.74 12.39
C ALA A 186 -3.25 3.69 11.26
N MET A 187 -2.04 3.24 11.58
CA MET A 187 -1.00 3.04 10.56
C MET A 187 -1.42 2.03 9.48
N ARG A 188 -2.08 0.92 9.83
CA ARG A 188 -2.56 -0.07 8.86
C ARG A 188 -3.76 0.40 8.04
N GLU A 189 -4.53 1.35 8.56
CA GLU A 189 -5.64 1.95 7.84
C GLU A 189 -5.15 2.97 6.81
N VAL A 190 -4.04 3.67 7.10
CA VAL A 190 -3.45 4.66 6.20
C VAL A 190 -2.42 4.06 5.26
N LEU A 191 -1.44 3.29 5.74
CA LEU A 191 -0.45 2.60 4.91
C LEU A 191 -0.84 1.13 4.78
N LEU A 192 -1.39 0.78 3.62
CA LEU A 192 -1.99 -0.53 3.39
C LEU A 192 -0.95 -1.61 3.08
N THR A 193 0.14 -1.26 2.38
CA THR A 193 1.16 -2.20 1.90
C THR A 193 2.42 -1.42 1.54
N ILE A 194 3.61 -2.01 1.78
CA ILE A 194 4.85 -1.58 1.13
C ILE A 194 5.37 -2.73 0.27
N GLU A 195 5.60 -2.46 -1.01
CA GLU A 195 6.21 -3.39 -1.95
C GLU A 195 7.72 -3.20 -1.98
N VAL A 196 8.45 -4.32 -1.93
CA VAL A 196 9.92 -4.36 -1.97
C VAL A 196 10.39 -5.44 -2.92
N ALA A 197 11.55 -5.24 -3.55
CA ALA A 197 12.14 -6.22 -4.46
C ALA A 197 12.78 -7.41 -3.72
N ASP A 198 13.36 -7.18 -2.53
CA ASP A 198 14.03 -8.19 -1.72
C ASP A 198 13.46 -8.20 -0.28
N LEU A 199 12.41 -8.99 -0.10
CA LEU A 199 11.75 -9.13 1.21
C LEU A 199 12.70 -9.69 2.29
N PRO A 200 13.49 -10.76 2.06
CA PRO A 200 14.45 -11.24 3.05
C PRO A 200 15.46 -10.17 3.52
N ALA A 201 15.97 -9.34 2.60
CA ALA A 201 16.88 -8.25 2.96
C ALA A 201 16.18 -7.18 3.81
N VAL A 202 14.97 -6.78 3.42
CA VAL A 202 14.16 -5.79 4.15
C VAL A 202 13.81 -6.31 5.55
N GLU A 203 13.36 -7.55 5.69
CA GLU A 203 13.09 -8.13 7.01
C GLU A 203 14.33 -8.13 7.91
N THR A 204 15.51 -8.35 7.33
CA THR A 204 16.78 -8.32 8.07
C THR A 204 17.08 -6.91 8.56
N ALA A 205 16.89 -5.89 7.72
CA ALA A 205 17.03 -4.48 8.10
C ALA A 205 16.04 -4.08 9.20
N LEU A 206 14.77 -4.47 9.07
CA LEU A 206 13.73 -4.19 10.05
C LEU A 206 14.03 -4.84 11.40
N ARG A 207 14.46 -6.11 11.42
CA ARG A 207 14.90 -6.78 12.65
C ARG A 207 16.10 -6.08 13.29
N ALA A 208 17.07 -5.64 12.50
CA ALA A 208 18.22 -4.87 13.00
C ALA A 208 17.81 -3.52 13.60
N ALA A 209 16.75 -2.91 13.08
CA ALA A 209 16.13 -1.69 13.60
C ALA A 209 15.19 -1.92 14.81
N GLY A 210 15.03 -3.18 15.25
CA GLY A 210 14.18 -3.52 16.39
C GLY A 210 12.69 -3.65 16.07
N LEU A 211 12.33 -3.78 14.78
CA LEU A 211 10.97 -3.97 14.30
C LEU A 211 10.74 -5.48 14.03
N GLN A 212 9.66 -6.04 14.60
CA GLN A 212 9.26 -7.46 14.47
C GLN A 212 7.78 -7.58 14.13
#